data_AF-A0A3N9UQT3-F1
#
_entry.id   AF-A0A3N9UQT3-F1
#
_cell.length_a   1.000
_cell.length_b   1.000
_cell.length_c   1.000
_cell.angle_alpha   90.00
_cell.angle_beta   90.00
_cell.angle_gamma   90.00
#
_symmetry.space_group_name_H-M   'P 1'
#
loop_
_entity.id
_entity.type
_entity.pdbx_description
1 polymer ?
#
loop_
_entity_poly.entity_id
_entity_poly.type
_entity_poly.pdbx_seq_one_letter_code
_entity_poly.pdbx_strand_id
1 'polypeptide(L)'
;MEGTEADLAKKEALEKHIADTIYIKTKQNFTVNIQKKSENQIRDQEWQPIFTSIMDETKKEFDEYRGFAYSFHPEPLQIIIKTNLEKPKWFWNSDEQVKQITKYVEKIIELKREELSIKEIPYEIIIRDKHNKKMN
;
A
#
# COMPACT_ATOMS: atom_id res chain seq x y z
N MET A 1 -16.46 17.38 1.38
CA MET A 1 -16.92 18.09 2.59
C MET A 1 -16.05 19.33 2.71
N GLU A 2 -16.64 20.49 2.45
CA GLU A 2 -16.01 21.81 2.52
C GLU A 2 -15.51 22.06 3.96
N GLY A 3 -14.24 22.44 4.09
CA GLY A 3 -13.69 22.91 5.36
C GLY A 3 -14.34 24.22 5.73
N THR A 4 -14.70 24.39 7.00
CA THR A 4 -15.32 25.62 7.49
C THR A 4 -14.34 26.81 7.34
N GLU A 5 -14.84 28.04 7.18
CA GLU A 5 -13.98 29.25 7.08
C GLU A 5 -12.96 29.34 8.23
N ALA A 6 -13.33 28.85 9.41
CA ALA A 6 -12.45 28.76 10.58
C ALA A 6 -11.26 27.80 10.38
N ASP A 7 -11.44 26.70 9.64
CA ASP A 7 -10.37 25.74 9.37
C ASP A 7 -9.36 26.30 8.34
N LEU A 8 -9.85 27.06 7.37
CA LEU A 8 -9.00 27.76 6.38
C LEU A 8 -8.16 28.85 7.05
N ALA A 9 -8.76 29.68 7.91
CA ALA A 9 -8.04 30.72 8.64
C ALA A 9 -6.94 30.15 9.56
N LYS A 10 -7.21 29.01 10.22
CA LYS A 10 -6.20 28.30 11.02
C LYS A 10 -5.05 27.75 10.18
N LYS A 11 -5.35 27.23 8.99
CA LYS A 11 -4.35 26.71 8.05
C LYS A 11 -3.41 27.82 7.57
N GLU A 12 -3.95 28.95 7.11
CA GLU A 12 -3.15 30.08 6.62
C GLU A 12 -2.27 30.68 7.72
N ALA A 13 -2.80 30.79 8.95
CA ALA A 13 -2.03 31.25 10.10
C ALA A 13 -0.84 30.31 10.40
N LEU A 14 -1.05 28.99 10.29
CA LEU A 14 0.01 28.00 10.50
C LEU A 14 1.06 28.03 9.38
N GLU A 15 0.63 28.12 8.12
CA GLU A 15 1.53 28.26 6.97
C GLU A 15 2.45 29.48 7.11
N LYS A 16 1.87 30.62 7.49
CA LYS A 16 2.61 31.85 7.74
C LYS A 16 3.59 31.71 8.90
N HIS A 17 3.16 31.14 10.02
CA HIS A 17 4.02 30.97 11.19
C HIS A 17 5.26 30.09 10.89
N ILE A 18 5.08 29.03 10.10
CA ILE A 18 6.19 28.17 9.66
C ILE A 18 7.12 28.94 8.72
N ALA A 19 6.57 29.66 7.74
CA ALA A 19 7.36 30.47 6.79
C ALA A 19 8.20 31.52 7.52
N ASP A 20 7.60 32.26 8.46
CA ASP A 20 8.27 33.26 9.29
C ASP A 20 9.39 32.64 10.14
N THR A 21 9.13 31.46 10.72
CA THR A 21 10.13 30.74 11.53
C THR A 21 11.32 30.30 10.69
N ILE A 22 11.08 29.77 9.47
CA ILE A 22 12.15 29.38 8.54
C ILE A 22 12.95 30.62 8.14
N TYR A 23 12.27 31.72 7.80
CA TYR A 23 12.92 32.97 7.44
C TYR A 23 13.81 33.52 8.56
N ILE A 24 13.33 33.54 9.81
CA ILE A 24 14.10 34.02 10.97
C ILE A 24 15.43 33.28 11.08
N LYS A 25 15.40 31.95 10.92
CA LYS A 25 16.57 31.06 11.07
C LYS A 25 17.50 31.02 9.87
N THR A 26 16.97 31.08 8.66
CA THR A 26 17.72 30.79 7.42
C THR A 26 17.92 32.01 6.52
N LYS A 27 17.16 33.09 6.76
CA LYS A 27 17.05 34.26 5.88
C LYS A 27 16.58 33.92 4.46
N GLN A 28 15.91 32.78 4.29
CA GLN A 28 15.34 32.35 3.02
C GLN A 28 13.82 32.47 3.07
N ASN A 29 13.23 32.95 1.97
CA ASN A 29 11.79 33.04 1.81
C ASN A 29 11.26 31.73 1.25
N PHE A 30 10.29 31.13 1.95
CA PHE A 30 9.62 29.92 1.50
C PHE A 30 8.12 30.14 1.43
N THR A 31 7.48 29.54 0.44
CA THR A 31 6.04 29.35 0.40
C THR A 31 5.72 28.01 1.04
N VAL A 32 4.97 28.02 2.14
CA VAL A 32 4.52 26.81 2.83
C VAL A 32 3.10 26.49 2.38
N ASN A 33 2.85 25.25 1.96
CA ASN A 33 1.50 24.77 1.61
C ASN A 33 1.19 23.51 2.40
N ILE A 34 0.16 23.57 3.24
CA ILE A 34 -0.31 22.48 4.08
C ILE A 34 -1.56 21.87 3.45
N GLN A 35 -1.52 20.56 3.18
CA GLN A 35 -2.69 19.85 2.66
C GLN A 35 -3.10 18.74 3.63
N LYS A 36 -4.38 18.72 3.99
CA LYS A 36 -4.95 17.64 4.78
C LYS A 36 -5.15 16.44 3.85
N LYS A 37 -4.45 15.35 4.13
CA LYS A 37 -4.68 14.06 3.47
C LYS A 37 -5.83 13.33 4.17
N SER A 38 -6.63 12.60 3.40
CA SER A 38 -7.60 11.66 3.98
C SER A 38 -6.86 10.46 4.60
N GLU A 39 -7.51 9.77 5.53
CA GLU A 39 -6.95 8.54 6.12
C GLU A 39 -6.63 7.49 5.05
N ASN A 40 -7.45 7.38 4.00
CA ASN A 40 -7.20 6.47 2.89
C ASN A 40 -5.93 6.86 2.10
N GLN A 41 -5.69 8.16 1.89
CA GLN A 41 -4.46 8.62 1.22
C GLN A 41 -3.22 8.37 2.09
N ILE A 42 -3.35 8.50 3.41
CA ILE A 42 -2.26 8.20 4.34
C ILE A 42 -1.97 6.70 4.30
N ARG A 43 -2.99 5.84 4.45
CA ARG A 43 -2.86 4.38 4.39
C ARG A 43 -2.25 3.90 3.07
N ASP A 44 -2.70 4.47 1.96
CA ASP A 44 -2.16 4.15 0.64
C ASP A 44 -0.66 4.46 0.56
N GLN A 45 -0.24 5.63 1.04
CA GLN A 45 1.17 6.04 1.06
C GLN A 45 2.02 5.20 2.02
N GLU A 46 1.51 4.89 3.21
CA GLU A 46 2.19 4.06 4.21
C GLU A 46 2.44 2.65 3.68
N TRP A 47 1.50 2.07 2.91
CA TRP A 47 1.60 0.71 2.40
C TRP A 47 2.35 0.58 1.06
N GLN A 48 2.62 1.68 0.34
CA GLN A 48 3.38 1.63 -0.92
C GLN A 48 4.72 0.88 -0.83
N PRO A 49 5.55 1.05 0.22
CA PRO A 49 6.80 0.30 0.33
C PRO A 49 6.59 -1.21 0.45
N ILE A 50 5.52 -1.63 1.15
CA ILE A 50 5.15 -3.05 1.27
C ILE A 50 4.71 -3.57 -0.11
N PHE A 51 3.85 -2.84 -0.81
CA PHE A 51 3.37 -3.23 -2.15
C PHE A 51 4.51 -3.35 -3.17
N THR A 52 5.45 -2.42 -3.13
CA THR A 52 6.64 -2.45 -3.98
C THR A 52 7.49 -3.69 -3.67
N SER A 53 7.70 -3.98 -2.39
CA SER A 53 8.46 -5.17 -1.96
C SER A 53 7.76 -6.47 -2.39
N ILE A 54 6.43 -6.55 -2.26
CA ILE A 54 5.67 -7.70 -2.73
C ILE A 54 5.85 -7.87 -4.24
N MET A 55 5.68 -6.80 -5.01
CA MET A 55 5.81 -6.84 -6.46
C MET A 55 7.20 -7.31 -6.90
N ASP A 56 8.26 -6.74 -6.32
CA ASP A 56 9.63 -7.01 -6.75
C ASP A 56 10.11 -8.39 -6.30
N GLU A 57 9.86 -8.77 -5.05
CA GLU A 57 10.32 -10.05 -4.51
C GLU A 57 9.50 -11.22 -5.08
N THR A 58 8.18 -11.08 -5.21
CA THR A 58 7.35 -12.14 -5.81
C THR A 58 7.71 -12.35 -7.28
N LYS A 59 8.04 -11.29 -8.02
CA LYS A 59 8.49 -11.39 -9.42
C LYS A 59 9.83 -12.13 -9.54
N LYS A 60 10.72 -12.00 -8.55
CA LYS A 60 12.02 -12.70 -8.55
C LYS A 60 11.88 -14.16 -8.17
N GLU A 61 11.00 -14.47 -7.22
CA GLU A 61 10.86 -15.81 -6.64
C GLU A 61 10.00 -16.76 -7.50
N PHE A 62 8.99 -16.24 -8.19
CA PHE A 62 8.01 -17.07 -8.90
C PHE A 62 7.95 -16.75 -10.40
N ASP A 63 8.35 -17.70 -11.24
CA ASP A 63 8.27 -17.58 -12.70
C ASP A 63 6.82 -17.43 -13.20
N GLU A 64 5.85 -17.95 -12.45
CA GLU A 64 4.44 -17.82 -12.77
C GLU A 64 3.87 -16.45 -12.44
N TYR A 65 4.63 -15.56 -11.78
CA TYR A 65 4.18 -14.20 -11.49
C TYR A 65 3.90 -13.42 -12.78
N ARG A 66 2.71 -12.83 -12.86
CA ARG A 66 2.26 -12.02 -14.00
C ARG A 66 2.02 -10.57 -13.62
N GLY A 67 1.67 -10.28 -12.37
CA GLY A 67 1.43 -8.91 -11.94
C GLY A 67 0.84 -8.79 -10.55
N PHE A 68 0.72 -7.54 -10.12
CA PHE A 68 0.26 -7.15 -8.79
C PHE A 68 -0.88 -6.14 -8.92
N ALA A 69 -1.82 -6.19 -7.99
CA ALA A 69 -2.82 -5.15 -7.78
C ALA A 69 -3.20 -5.13 -6.30
N TYR A 70 -3.78 -4.02 -5.85
CA TYR A 70 -4.33 -3.93 -4.50
C TYR A 70 -5.59 -3.08 -4.51
N SER A 71 -6.39 -3.22 -3.46
CA SER A 71 -7.53 -2.33 -3.22
C SER A 71 -7.81 -2.20 -1.74
N PHE A 72 -7.98 -0.97 -1.25
CA PHE A 72 -8.52 -0.72 0.08
C PHE A 72 -10.06 -0.79 0.14
N HIS A 73 -10.73 -0.97 -1.03
CA HIS A 73 -12.18 -1.02 -1.14
C HIS A 73 -12.65 -2.19 -2.01
N PRO A 74 -13.53 -3.09 -1.51
CA PRO A 74 -14.07 -3.11 -0.15
C PRO A 74 -12.99 -3.40 0.90
N GLU A 75 -13.24 -3.05 2.16
CA GLU A 75 -12.42 -3.54 3.28
C GLU A 75 -12.66 -5.06 3.49
N PRO A 76 -11.66 -5.84 3.94
CA PRO A 76 -10.29 -5.45 4.29
C PRO A 76 -9.40 -5.16 3.07
N LEU A 77 -8.15 -4.69 3.28
CA LEU A 77 -7.20 -4.46 2.19
C LEU A 77 -7.01 -5.73 1.35
N GLN A 78 -7.32 -5.68 0.07
CA GLN A 78 -7.10 -6.77 -0.87
C GLN A 78 -5.72 -6.64 -1.51
N ILE A 79 -4.89 -7.67 -1.39
CA ILE A 79 -3.57 -7.79 -2.02
C ILE A 79 -3.69 -8.88 -3.08
N ILE A 80 -3.63 -8.50 -4.35
CA ILE A 80 -3.96 -9.39 -5.47
C ILE A 80 -2.69 -9.73 -6.24
N ILE A 81 -2.30 -11.01 -6.20
CA ILE A 81 -1.21 -11.55 -7.01
C ILE A 81 -1.80 -12.23 -8.22
N LYS A 82 -1.43 -11.75 -9.41
CA LYS A 82 -1.83 -12.35 -10.69
C LYS A 82 -0.73 -13.30 -11.14
N THR A 83 -1.12 -14.52 -11.49
CA THR A 83 -0.20 -15.56 -11.92
C THR A 83 -0.60 -16.14 -13.28
N ASN A 84 0.32 -16.88 -13.91
CA ASN A 84 0.07 -17.72 -15.08
C ASN A 84 -0.32 -19.16 -14.71
N LEU A 85 -0.52 -19.43 -13.41
CA LEU A 85 -0.99 -20.73 -12.95
C LEU A 85 -2.33 -21.05 -13.62
N GLU A 86 -2.53 -22.34 -13.91
CA GLU A 86 -3.82 -22.88 -14.30
C GLU A 86 -4.43 -23.59 -13.11
N LYS A 87 -5.76 -23.48 -12.95
CA LYS A 87 -6.47 -24.32 -11.99
C LYS A 87 -6.52 -25.75 -12.56
N PRO A 88 -5.76 -26.73 -12.02
CA PRO A 88 -5.76 -28.07 -12.55
C PRO A 88 -7.12 -28.71 -12.27
N LYS A 89 -7.54 -29.60 -13.17
CA LYS A 89 -8.76 -30.41 -12.98
C LYS A 89 -8.61 -31.41 -11.81
N TRP A 90 -7.38 -31.63 -11.33
CA TRP A 90 -7.02 -32.51 -10.22
C TRP A 90 -6.14 -31.77 -9.21
N PHE A 91 -6.59 -31.76 -7.96
CA PHE A 91 -6.45 -30.69 -6.96
C PHE A 91 -5.12 -30.62 -6.17
N TRP A 92 -4.04 -31.29 -6.57
CA TRP A 92 -2.91 -31.46 -5.64
C TRP A 92 -1.74 -30.46 -5.81
N ASN A 93 -1.24 -30.21 -7.02
CA ASN A 93 -0.01 -29.39 -7.17
C ASN A 93 -0.26 -27.88 -7.17
N SER A 94 -1.38 -27.38 -7.71
CA SER A 94 -1.67 -25.94 -7.72
C SER A 94 -1.91 -25.37 -6.34
N ASP A 95 -2.52 -26.17 -5.47
CA ASP A 95 -2.88 -25.73 -4.13
C ASP A 95 -1.62 -25.54 -3.29
N GLU A 96 -0.55 -26.27 -3.57
CA GLU A 96 0.74 -26.09 -2.93
C GLU A 96 1.44 -24.80 -3.39
N GLN A 97 1.51 -24.55 -4.70
CA GLN A 97 2.10 -23.31 -5.22
C GLN A 97 1.34 -22.06 -4.76
N VAL A 98 0.00 -22.10 -4.77
CA VAL A 98 -0.84 -21.00 -4.25
C VAL A 98 -0.54 -20.73 -2.77
N LYS A 99 -0.39 -21.78 -1.95
CA LYS A 99 0.00 -21.65 -0.54
C LYS A 99 1.41 -21.10 -0.37
N GLN A 100 2.37 -21.51 -1.19
CA GLN A 100 3.74 -20.99 -1.15
C GLN A 100 3.78 -19.50 -1.46
N ILE A 101 3.11 -19.06 -2.53
CA ILE A 101 3.01 -17.63 -2.88
C ILE A 101 2.35 -16.85 -1.74
N THR A 102 1.26 -17.37 -1.19
CA THR A 102 0.54 -16.71 -0.09
C THR A 102 1.44 -16.51 1.12
N LYS A 103 2.11 -17.59 1.58
CA LYS A 103 3.04 -17.53 2.72
C LYS A 103 4.23 -16.60 2.46
N TYR A 104 4.74 -16.58 1.24
CA TYR A 104 5.85 -15.71 0.87
C TYR A 104 5.44 -14.23 0.95
N VAL A 105 4.26 -13.89 0.43
CA VAL A 105 3.70 -12.54 0.51
C VAL A 105 3.42 -12.14 1.97
N GLU A 106 2.85 -13.04 2.79
CA GLU A 106 2.66 -12.82 4.22
C GLU A 106 3.97 -12.46 4.92
N LYS A 107 5.04 -13.21 4.65
CA LYS A 107 6.37 -12.95 5.21
C LYS A 107 6.94 -11.60 4.81
N ILE A 108 6.76 -11.19 3.55
CA ILE A 108 7.18 -9.84 3.11
C ILE A 108 6.43 -8.77 3.88
N ILE A 109 5.11 -8.92 4.04
CA ILE A 109 4.27 -7.98 4.78
C ILE A 109 4.73 -7.87 6.22
N GLU A 110 4.95 -9.00 6.90
CA GLU A 110 5.44 -9.05 8.28
C GLU A 110 6.77 -8.30 8.44
N LEU A 111 7.77 -8.66 7.63
CA LEU A 111 9.10 -8.05 7.68
C LEU A 111 9.07 -6.55 7.40
N LYS A 112 8.37 -6.12 6.34
CA LYS A 112 8.32 -4.71 5.94
C LYS A 112 7.51 -3.86 6.91
N ARG A 113 6.46 -4.42 7.52
CA ARG A 113 5.71 -3.73 8.56
C ARG A 113 6.56 -3.48 9.80
N GLU A 114 7.33 -4.48 10.23
CA GLU A 114 8.24 -4.33 11.37
C GLU A 114 9.34 -3.30 11.07
N GLU A 115 10.02 -3.44 9.92
CA GLU A 115 11.11 -2.54 9.50
C GLU A 115 10.68 -1.06 9.43
N LEU A 116 9.47 -0.80 8.93
CA LEU A 116 8.95 0.55 8.70
C LEU A 116 8.00 1.05 9.80
N SER A 117 7.78 0.24 10.86
CA SER A 117 6.82 0.53 11.93
C SER A 117 5.41 0.87 11.42
N ILE A 118 4.96 0.18 10.37
CA ILE A 118 3.64 0.40 9.75
C ILE A 118 2.55 -0.29 10.58
N LYS A 119 1.46 0.44 10.84
CA LYS A 119 0.32 -0.03 11.62
C LYS A 119 -0.32 -1.29 11.02
N GLU A 120 -0.68 -2.23 11.90
CA GLU A 120 -1.50 -3.38 11.57
C GLU A 120 -2.87 -3.00 11.04
N ILE A 121 -3.22 -3.52 9.87
CA ILE A 121 -4.59 -3.49 9.34
C ILE A 121 -4.97 -4.89 8.83
N PRO A 122 -6.26 -5.25 8.86
CA PRO A 122 -6.74 -6.46 8.21
C PRO A 122 -6.48 -6.43 6.70
N TYR A 123 -6.04 -7.56 6.14
CA TYR A 123 -5.84 -7.74 4.70
C TYR A 123 -6.22 -9.16 4.25
N GLU A 124 -6.53 -9.31 2.96
CA GLU A 124 -6.75 -10.59 2.29
C GLU A 124 -5.79 -10.70 1.10
N ILE A 125 -5.04 -11.79 1.01
CA ILE A 125 -4.21 -12.10 -0.16
C ILE A 125 -5.04 -12.96 -1.13
N ILE A 126 -5.19 -12.48 -2.37
CA ILE A 126 -5.98 -13.12 -3.41
C ILE A 126 -5.05 -13.53 -4.54
N ILE A 127 -4.94 -14.84 -4.79
CA ILE A 127 -4.18 -15.35 -5.93
C ILE A 127 -5.13 -15.53 -7.12
N ARG A 128 -4.80 -14.92 -8.26
CA ARG A 128 -5.56 -15.04 -9.50
C ARG A 128 -4.79 -15.84 -10.55
N ASP A 129 -5.51 -16.71 -11.25
CA ASP A 129 -5.00 -17.48 -12.38
C ASP A 129 -4.82 -16.59 -13.64
N LYS A 130 -4.35 -17.21 -14.73
CA LYS A 130 -4.17 -16.52 -16.02
C LYS A 130 -5.47 -15.89 -16.57
N HIS A 131 -6.62 -16.45 -16.20
CA HIS A 131 -7.97 -16.00 -16.57
C HIS A 131 -8.60 -15.06 -15.54
N ASN A 132 -7.84 -14.56 -14.56
CA ASN A 132 -8.28 -13.70 -13.48
C ASN A 132 -9.27 -14.35 -12.49
N LYS A 133 -9.39 -15.67 -12.47
CA LYS A 133 -10.20 -16.39 -11.48
C LYS A 133 -9.42 -16.56 -10.18
N LYS A 134 -10.11 -16.38 -9.05
CA LYS A 134 -9.54 -16.62 -7.72
C LYS A 134 -9.19 -18.10 -7.56
N MET A 135 -8.00 -18.36 -7.03
CA MET A 135 -7.48 -19.71 -6.83
C MET A 135 -7.57 -20.18 -5.37
N ASN A 136 -7.56 -19.27 -4.41
CA ASN A 136 -7.65 -19.55 -2.97
C ASN A 136 -9.00 -19.19 -2.34
#